data_AF-A0A972ILW8-F1
#
_entry.id   AF-A0A972ILW8-F1
#
_cell.length_a   1.000
_cell.length_b   1.000
_cell.length_c   1.000
_cell.angle_alpha   90.00
_cell.angle_beta   90.00
_cell.angle_gamma   90.00
#
_symmetry.space_group_name_H-M   'P 1'
#
loop_
_entity.id
_entity.type
_entity.pdbx_description
1 polymer ?
#
loop_
_entity_poly.entity_id
_entity_poly.type
_entity_poly.pdbx_seq_one_letter_code
_entity_poly.pdbx_strand_id
1 'polypeptide(L)'
;MRGLDRFANHFARFIACLALAVAVGVCGVGEAQEATSDAIAADLNRDDIVGFADFAALAQRWRQETLLTDTIVGFHDLAILAAHWLEETAPIVYIQWLGHASVKVWSEGQIVYVDPQNLSISPHDATLVLVTHSHSDHYSRADISRVSNGDTAFIGPPDVVNAYGGGQALAPGETIVVGPLRITGVWAYNINKTNHPKSNNWLGYVIEIGSKRVYCAGDTDVTEEMKALEDIDVAFLPAGGTYTATAQEAAEATKHLRPRLAIPYHWGQIVGSRSDAERFARFAACNAKAMTEDEILNSRQWGKEYSLLSHWTLDASEGNMAEDVIGSRDGVLRGNPKWRPRAGVFGGALEFDGQSDCVEIPFVVNPSQGPFSVFAWAAGGAPGEVLLSQADQVNWLAADASTGALGTEMRGVGRNSKPLWSRTAIADGNWHRVGLVWDGADRVLCVDGVEVARDAQPGLGGSNDSLYLGAGADLAPDSFWSGRIDDVRIYLCAIAP
;
A
#
# COMPACT_ATOMS: atom_id res chain seq x y z
N MET A 1 39.31 -15.86 4.57
CA MET A 1 39.45 -15.05 5.80
C MET A 1 38.33 -14.01 5.95
N ARG A 2 37.05 -14.41 5.92
CA ARG A 2 35.87 -13.53 6.15
C ARG A 2 34.80 -14.23 7.00
N GLY A 3 35.26 -15.02 7.99
CA GLY A 3 34.43 -15.79 8.92
C GLY A 3 34.20 -15.09 10.27
N LEU A 4 34.62 -13.83 10.40
CA LEU A 4 34.57 -13.04 11.63
C LEU A 4 33.47 -11.96 11.63
N ASP A 5 32.73 -11.81 10.52
CA ASP A 5 31.76 -10.73 10.33
C ASP A 5 30.32 -11.02 10.84
N ARG A 6 29.97 -12.25 11.28
CA ARG A 6 28.54 -12.56 11.58
C ARG A 6 28.23 -13.03 13.01
N PHE A 7 29.20 -13.59 13.72
CA PHE A 7 29.00 -14.01 15.12
C PHE A 7 29.11 -12.82 16.11
N ALA A 8 29.91 -11.81 15.77
CA ALA A 8 30.08 -10.59 16.56
C ALA A 8 28.85 -9.67 16.54
N ASN A 9 28.10 -9.62 15.43
CA ASN A 9 26.92 -8.76 15.28
C ASN A 9 25.64 -9.30 15.96
N HIS A 10 25.51 -10.63 16.11
CA HIS A 10 24.39 -11.24 16.84
C HIS A 10 24.63 -11.26 18.36
N PHE A 11 25.88 -11.42 18.80
CA PHE A 11 26.24 -11.41 20.22
C PHE A 11 26.18 -9.99 20.83
N ALA A 12 26.51 -8.95 20.06
CA ALA A 12 26.40 -7.56 20.48
C ALA A 12 24.93 -7.08 20.63
N ARG A 13 24.02 -7.51 19.76
CA ARG A 13 22.59 -7.14 19.80
C ARG A 13 21.81 -7.83 20.94
N PHE A 14 22.20 -9.06 21.29
CA PHE A 14 21.57 -9.84 22.37
C PHE A 14 22.04 -9.41 23.78
N ILE A 15 23.33 -9.06 23.93
CA ILE A 15 23.85 -8.48 25.18
C ILE A 15 23.30 -7.06 25.41
N ALA A 16 23.06 -6.29 24.35
CA ALA A 16 22.47 -4.96 24.46
C ALA A 16 21.02 -5.00 24.95
N CYS A 17 20.17 -5.95 24.51
CA CYS A 17 18.78 -6.07 24.96
C CYS A 17 18.66 -6.59 26.41
N LEU A 18 19.50 -7.54 26.80
CA LEU A 18 19.46 -8.12 28.16
C LEU A 18 20.10 -7.18 29.20
N ALA A 19 21.12 -6.40 28.82
CA ALA A 19 21.69 -5.35 29.66
C ALA A 19 20.73 -4.17 29.85
N LEU A 20 19.89 -3.85 28.86
CA LEU A 20 18.84 -2.83 28.97
C LEU A 20 17.77 -3.25 30.00
N ALA A 21 17.35 -4.52 30.03
CA ALA A 21 16.35 -5.02 30.99
C ALA A 21 16.83 -5.04 32.45
N VAL A 22 18.13 -5.25 32.69
CA VAL A 22 18.73 -5.24 34.05
C VAL A 22 19.14 -3.83 34.47
N ALA A 23 19.57 -2.99 33.53
CA ALA A 23 19.95 -1.62 33.80
C ALA A 23 18.74 -0.69 34.07
N VAL A 24 17.54 -1.00 33.58
CA VAL A 24 16.29 -0.22 33.86
C VAL A 24 15.76 -0.44 35.29
N GLY A 25 16.46 -1.20 36.16
CA GLY A 25 16.22 -1.18 37.62
C GLY A 25 14.81 -1.58 38.05
N VAL A 26 14.17 -2.47 37.30
CA VAL A 26 12.75 -2.86 37.42
C VAL A 26 12.43 -3.65 38.71
N CYS A 27 13.41 -3.88 39.62
CA CYS A 27 13.21 -4.45 40.96
C CYS A 27 14.23 -3.86 41.97
N GLY A 28 13.89 -3.40 43.19
CA GLY A 28 12.70 -3.67 44.01
C GLY A 28 12.14 -2.52 44.90
N VAL A 29 11.44 -2.88 45.97
CA VAL A 29 9.97 -2.78 46.17
C VAL A 29 9.47 -1.51 46.94
N GLY A 30 10.25 -0.43 47.06
CA GLY A 30 10.09 0.53 48.17
C GLY A 30 9.18 1.77 48.01
N GLU A 31 9.50 2.71 47.10
CA GLU A 31 9.19 4.13 47.35
C GLU A 31 8.80 4.85 46.05
N ALA A 32 7.51 5.09 45.83
CA ALA A 32 6.98 5.80 44.67
C ALA A 32 5.93 6.83 45.11
N GLN A 33 6.30 8.11 45.23
CA GLN A 33 5.35 9.22 45.25
C GLN A 33 6.02 10.58 44.92
N GLU A 34 5.50 11.24 43.86
CA GLU A 34 5.63 12.66 43.42
C GLU A 34 6.87 13.15 42.64
N ALA A 35 6.71 13.49 41.34
CA ALA A 35 7.06 14.80 40.72
C ALA A 35 6.82 14.85 39.18
N THR A 36 6.51 16.06 38.67
CA THR A 36 5.90 16.42 37.37
C THR A 36 6.86 17.00 36.30
N SER A 37 6.35 17.12 35.07
CA SER A 37 6.97 17.43 33.76
C SER A 37 7.43 18.89 33.50
N ASP A 38 8.58 19.03 32.81
CA ASP A 38 8.93 20.13 31.87
C ASP A 38 10.32 19.89 31.18
N ALA A 39 11.20 19.07 31.75
CA ALA A 39 12.57 18.87 31.23
C ALA A 39 12.68 17.93 29.99
N ILE A 40 11.74 16.99 29.81
CA ILE A 40 11.78 15.99 28.73
C ILE A 40 11.55 16.62 27.35
N ALA A 41 10.68 17.63 27.25
CA ALA A 41 10.36 18.30 25.99
C ALA A 41 11.51 19.14 25.43
N ALA A 42 12.44 19.59 26.29
CA ALA A 42 13.61 20.36 25.88
C ALA A 42 14.78 19.48 25.36
N ASP A 43 14.85 18.22 25.80
CA ASP A 43 15.90 17.27 25.40
C ASP A 43 15.56 16.55 24.09
N LEU A 44 14.28 16.31 23.81
CA LEU A 44 13.82 15.67 22.56
C LEU A 44 13.83 16.61 21.34
N ASN A 45 13.96 17.92 21.55
CA ASN A 45 13.90 18.96 20.51
C ASN A 45 15.27 19.56 20.14
N ARG A 46 16.38 18.89 20.45
CA ARG A 46 17.70 19.34 20.00
C ARG A 46 18.06 18.73 18.65
N ASP A 47 18.48 19.60 17.72
CA ASP A 47 18.83 19.29 16.33
C ASP A 47 20.10 18.41 16.15
N ASP A 48 20.65 17.83 17.23
CA ASP A 48 21.91 17.08 17.24
C ASP A 48 21.79 15.59 17.64
N ILE A 49 20.57 15.08 17.87
CA ILE A 49 20.29 13.66 18.14
C ILE A 49 19.93 13.01 16.78
N VAL A 50 20.48 11.88 16.33
CA VAL A 50 20.16 10.54 16.87
C VAL A 50 21.21 9.46 16.52
N GLY A 51 21.91 8.96 17.54
CA GLY A 51 22.48 7.60 17.59
C GLY A 51 22.18 6.91 18.92
N PHE A 52 22.35 5.58 19.01
CA PHE A 52 22.10 4.80 20.25
C PHE A 52 22.87 5.34 21.48
N ALA A 53 24.03 5.97 21.26
CA ALA A 53 24.84 6.59 22.31
C ALA A 53 24.17 7.85 22.91
N ASP A 54 23.54 8.68 22.08
CA ASP A 54 22.87 9.89 22.51
C ASP A 54 21.60 9.54 23.29
N PHE A 55 20.88 8.50 22.86
CA PHE A 55 19.75 7.95 23.61
C PHE A 55 20.16 7.34 24.96
N ALA A 56 21.26 6.58 25.00
CA ALA A 56 21.74 6.00 26.25
C ALA A 56 22.16 7.08 27.27
N ALA A 57 22.75 8.19 26.80
CA ALA A 57 23.08 9.35 27.62
C ALA A 57 21.81 10.09 28.10
N LEU A 58 20.82 10.27 27.22
CA LEU A 58 19.51 10.85 27.56
C LEU A 58 18.77 10.00 28.60
N ALA A 59 18.68 8.68 28.39
CA ALA A 59 18.02 7.75 29.30
C ALA A 59 18.73 7.67 30.67
N GLN A 60 20.07 7.76 30.70
CA GLN A 60 20.82 7.87 31.96
C GLN A 60 20.55 9.19 32.68
N ARG A 61 20.48 10.31 31.94
CA ARG A 61 20.18 11.62 32.52
C ARG A 61 18.76 11.67 33.07
N TRP A 62 17.77 11.20 32.31
CA TRP A 62 16.38 11.10 32.75
C TRP A 62 16.21 10.20 33.98
N ARG A 63 17.05 9.17 34.12
CA ARG A 63 17.11 8.34 35.32
C ARG A 63 17.73 9.06 36.52
N GLN A 64 18.78 9.85 36.31
CA GLN A 64 19.43 10.64 37.38
C GLN A 64 18.56 11.83 37.84
N GLU A 65 17.77 12.39 36.93
CA GLU A 65 16.85 13.50 37.20
C GLU A 65 15.42 13.03 37.56
N THR A 66 15.18 11.72 37.70
CA THR A 66 13.87 11.10 38.07
C THR A 66 12.70 11.46 37.14
N LEU A 67 12.98 11.67 35.86
CA LEU A 67 12.02 12.09 34.85
C LEU A 67 11.22 10.92 34.22
N LEU A 68 11.68 9.67 34.38
CA LEU A 68 10.99 8.48 33.89
C LEU A 68 10.06 7.92 34.97
N THR A 69 8.77 8.20 34.84
CA THR A 69 7.69 7.57 35.62
C THR A 69 6.66 6.96 34.66
N ASP A 70 5.88 5.97 35.12
CA ASP A 70 4.78 5.33 34.37
C ASP A 70 3.68 6.31 33.90
N THR A 71 3.78 7.57 34.32
CA THR A 71 2.88 8.66 33.95
C THR A 71 3.40 9.58 32.85
N ILE A 72 4.65 9.44 32.37
CA ILE A 72 5.26 10.39 31.42
C ILE A 72 5.85 9.73 30.15
N VAL A 73 6.66 8.67 30.28
CA VAL A 73 7.16 7.83 29.18
C VAL A 73 7.27 6.41 29.73
N GLY A 74 6.30 5.56 29.40
CA GLY A 74 6.21 4.18 29.90
C GLY A 74 7.09 3.21 29.12
N PHE A 75 7.16 1.97 29.60
CA PHE A 75 7.85 0.87 28.89
C PHE A 75 7.31 0.65 27.47
N HIS A 76 6.03 0.97 27.25
CA HIS A 76 5.41 0.93 25.92
C HIS A 76 6.01 1.97 24.98
N ASP A 77 6.20 3.20 25.45
CA ASP A 77 6.76 4.30 24.65
C ASP A 77 8.23 4.05 24.30
N LEU A 78 9.01 3.49 25.24
CA LEU A 78 10.39 3.06 25.00
C LEU A 78 10.46 1.89 24.00
N ALA A 79 9.51 0.97 24.02
CA ALA A 79 9.42 -0.12 23.05
C ALA A 79 9.05 0.41 21.65
N ILE A 80 8.15 1.39 21.56
CA ILE A 80 7.82 2.06 20.30
C ILE A 80 9.04 2.78 19.72
N LEU A 81 9.79 3.54 20.54
CA LEU A 81 11.01 4.23 20.10
C LEU A 81 12.11 3.25 19.68
N ALA A 82 12.30 2.16 20.42
CA ALA A 82 13.26 1.11 20.07
C ALA A 82 12.87 0.40 18.76
N ALA A 83 11.57 0.12 18.56
CA ALA A 83 11.06 -0.44 17.31
C ALA A 83 11.30 0.52 16.13
N HIS A 84 11.03 1.81 16.33
CA HIS A 84 11.27 2.85 15.34
C HIS A 84 12.76 2.94 14.96
N TRP A 85 13.68 2.94 15.92
CA TRP A 85 15.12 2.95 15.62
C TRP A 85 15.62 1.66 14.99
N LEU A 86 15.08 0.50 15.38
CA LEU A 86 15.39 -0.76 14.71
C LEU A 86 14.92 -0.73 13.25
N GLU A 87 13.78 -0.12 12.95
CA GLU A 87 13.33 0.10 11.58
C GLU A 87 14.23 1.09 10.81
N GLU A 88 14.62 2.21 11.42
CA GLU A 88 15.47 3.21 10.75
C GLU A 88 16.88 2.69 10.43
N THR A 89 17.42 1.87 11.33
CA THR A 89 18.78 1.27 11.22
C THR A 89 18.80 -0.09 10.54
N ALA A 90 17.63 -0.66 10.21
CA ALA A 90 17.54 -1.91 9.47
C ALA A 90 18.15 -1.75 8.07
N PRO A 91 18.87 -2.78 7.57
CA PRO A 91 19.31 -2.81 6.19
C PRO A 91 18.16 -2.57 5.22
N ILE A 92 18.37 -1.64 4.30
CA ILE A 92 17.38 -1.34 3.26
C ILE A 92 17.37 -2.50 2.27
N VAL A 93 16.18 -3.06 2.03
CA VAL A 93 15.94 -4.07 1.00
C VAL A 93 15.35 -3.38 -0.21
N TYR A 94 15.86 -3.72 -1.39
CA TYR A 94 15.42 -3.18 -2.65
C TYR A 94 14.80 -4.28 -3.51
N ILE A 95 13.80 -3.89 -4.30
CA ILE A 95 13.14 -4.74 -5.28
C ILE A 95 13.03 -4.01 -6.61
N GLN A 96 13.07 -4.80 -7.69
CA GLN A 96 12.81 -4.35 -9.05
C GLN A 96 12.09 -5.46 -9.81
N TRP A 97 11.00 -5.12 -10.47
CA TRP A 97 10.39 -5.96 -11.50
C TRP A 97 11.14 -5.71 -12.82
N LEU A 98 11.63 -6.78 -13.44
CA LEU A 98 12.47 -6.71 -14.64
C LEU A 98 11.71 -7.08 -15.92
N GLY A 99 10.38 -7.18 -15.85
CA GLY A 99 9.53 -7.64 -16.95
C GLY A 99 9.05 -9.07 -16.73
N HIS A 100 7.87 -9.40 -17.29
CA HIS A 100 7.20 -10.70 -17.16
C HIS A 100 7.23 -11.24 -15.72
N ALA A 101 7.93 -12.33 -15.42
CA ALA A 101 8.09 -12.90 -14.08
C ALA A 101 9.49 -12.68 -13.47
N SER A 102 10.35 -11.89 -14.12
CA SER A 102 11.71 -11.64 -13.66
C SER A 102 11.73 -10.61 -12.53
N VAL A 103 12.38 -10.95 -11.42
CA VAL A 103 12.47 -10.08 -10.24
C VAL A 103 13.90 -10.02 -9.74
N LYS A 104 14.35 -8.82 -9.34
CA LYS A 104 15.61 -8.62 -8.60
C LYS A 104 15.29 -8.17 -7.17
N VAL A 105 15.91 -8.81 -6.19
CA VAL A 105 15.83 -8.46 -4.76
C VAL A 105 17.24 -8.33 -4.20
N TRP A 106 17.57 -7.24 -3.51
CA TRP A 106 18.92 -7.08 -2.97
C TRP A 106 18.99 -6.25 -1.69
N SER A 107 20.02 -6.54 -0.89
CA SER A 107 20.40 -5.81 0.32
C SER A 107 21.81 -6.20 0.73
N GLU A 108 22.61 -5.26 1.24
CA GLU A 108 23.94 -5.52 1.84
C GLU A 108 24.84 -6.50 1.06
N GLY A 109 24.97 -6.29 -0.26
CA GLY A 109 25.81 -7.12 -1.11
C GLY A 109 25.28 -8.53 -1.38
N GLN A 110 24.05 -8.84 -0.96
CA GLN A 110 23.28 -9.99 -1.45
C GLN A 110 22.37 -9.54 -2.57
N ILE A 111 22.47 -10.22 -3.71
CA ILE A 111 21.71 -9.92 -4.92
C ILE A 111 21.07 -11.22 -5.41
N VAL A 112 19.75 -11.27 -5.36
CA VAL A 112 18.93 -12.41 -5.76
C VAL A 112 18.18 -12.06 -7.04
N TYR A 113 18.29 -12.91 -8.04
CA TYR A 113 17.46 -12.87 -9.25
C TYR A 113 16.50 -14.05 -9.24
N VAL A 114 15.23 -13.80 -9.50
CA VAL A 114 14.20 -14.83 -9.72
C VAL A 114 13.81 -14.81 -11.19
N ASP A 115 13.83 -15.97 -11.83
CA ASP A 115 13.44 -16.18 -13.23
C ASP A 115 13.98 -15.12 -14.20
N PRO A 116 15.30 -14.83 -14.22
CA PRO A 116 15.85 -13.82 -15.12
C PRO A 116 15.59 -14.21 -16.57
N GLN A 117 14.89 -13.35 -17.31
CA GLN A 117 14.44 -13.60 -18.68
C GLN A 117 14.38 -12.28 -19.47
N ASN A 118 14.75 -12.33 -20.76
CA ASN A 118 14.71 -11.20 -21.69
C ASN A 118 15.46 -9.95 -21.19
N LEU A 119 16.62 -10.13 -20.55
CA LEU A 119 17.37 -9.03 -19.94
C LEU A 119 18.16 -8.25 -20.99
N SER A 120 18.04 -6.93 -20.96
CA SER A 120 18.76 -6.01 -21.85
C SER A 120 20.23 -5.79 -21.45
N ILE A 121 20.57 -6.05 -20.19
CA ILE A 121 21.91 -5.84 -19.61
C ILE A 121 22.54 -7.14 -19.10
N SER A 122 23.85 -7.12 -18.82
CA SER A 122 24.62 -8.28 -18.33
C SER A 122 25.49 -7.88 -17.13
N PRO A 123 24.89 -7.68 -15.94
CA PRO A 123 25.59 -7.08 -14.80
C PRO A 123 26.58 -8.02 -14.10
N HIS A 124 26.41 -9.35 -14.23
CA HIS A 124 27.24 -10.35 -13.55
C HIS A 124 27.36 -10.16 -12.01
N ASP A 125 26.32 -9.63 -11.36
CA ASP A 125 26.33 -9.24 -9.95
C ASP A 125 25.54 -10.20 -9.04
N ALA A 126 24.90 -11.23 -9.58
CA ALA A 126 24.07 -12.14 -8.79
C ALA A 126 24.91 -12.91 -7.76
N THR A 127 24.43 -12.90 -6.52
CA THR A 127 24.89 -13.86 -5.49
C THR A 127 24.09 -15.14 -5.53
N LEU A 128 22.83 -15.05 -5.95
CA LEU A 128 21.92 -16.18 -6.05
C LEU A 128 20.96 -15.99 -7.23
N VAL A 129 20.77 -17.06 -8.00
CA VAL A 129 19.71 -17.17 -9.00
C VAL A 129 18.73 -18.26 -8.57
N LEU A 130 17.45 -17.90 -8.55
CA LEU A 130 16.32 -18.80 -8.30
C LEU A 130 15.57 -18.98 -9.61
N VAL A 131 15.23 -20.23 -9.95
CA VAL A 131 14.32 -20.52 -11.08
C VAL A 131 13.13 -21.32 -10.58
N THR A 132 11.92 -20.87 -10.90
CA THR A 132 10.65 -21.42 -10.40
C THR A 132 10.30 -22.74 -11.07
N HIS A 133 10.47 -22.82 -12.39
CA HIS A 133 10.14 -23.98 -13.21
C HIS A 133 10.80 -23.93 -14.60
N SER A 134 10.63 -24.99 -15.39
CA SER A 134 11.40 -25.21 -16.62
C SER A 134 10.82 -24.58 -17.90
N HIS A 135 9.71 -23.84 -17.82
CA HIS A 135 9.15 -23.20 -19.01
C HIS A 135 10.06 -22.08 -19.53
N SER A 136 10.06 -21.87 -20.85
CA SER A 136 11.02 -20.98 -21.53
C SER A 136 10.90 -19.50 -21.17
N ASP A 137 9.74 -19.08 -20.66
CA ASP A 137 9.48 -17.71 -20.18
C ASP A 137 9.92 -17.47 -18.73
N HIS A 138 10.40 -18.51 -18.03
CA HIS A 138 11.00 -18.42 -16.67
C HIS A 138 12.43 -18.95 -16.62
N TYR A 139 12.77 -19.92 -17.46
CA TYR A 139 14.07 -20.55 -17.54
C TYR A 139 14.80 -20.18 -18.84
N SER A 140 15.76 -19.26 -18.72
CA SER A 140 16.67 -18.85 -19.80
C SER A 140 18.12 -19.02 -19.38
N ARG A 141 18.81 -20.05 -19.90
CA ARG A 141 20.25 -20.24 -19.64
C ARG A 141 21.09 -19.01 -20.01
N ALA A 142 20.70 -18.31 -21.08
CA ALA A 142 21.39 -17.12 -21.54
C ALA A 142 21.24 -15.97 -20.52
N ASP A 143 20.04 -15.70 -20.02
CA ASP A 143 19.80 -14.63 -19.06
C ASP A 143 20.32 -14.97 -17.66
N ILE A 144 20.25 -16.24 -17.24
CA ILE A 144 20.94 -16.72 -16.04
C ILE A 144 22.45 -16.40 -16.14
N SER A 145 23.06 -16.65 -17.30
CA SER A 145 24.48 -16.33 -17.52
C SER A 145 24.78 -14.82 -17.52
N ARG A 146 23.82 -13.96 -17.90
CA ARG A 146 24.00 -12.50 -17.91
C ARG A 146 24.13 -11.91 -16.50
N VAL A 147 23.44 -12.51 -15.53
CA VAL A 147 23.45 -12.05 -14.14
C VAL A 147 24.47 -12.80 -13.28
N SER A 148 24.85 -14.02 -13.66
CA SER A 148 25.76 -14.86 -12.88
C SER A 148 27.23 -14.48 -13.04
N ASN A 149 28.01 -14.72 -11.98
CA ASN A 149 29.47 -14.70 -11.94
C ASN A 149 29.99 -16.04 -11.35
N GLY A 150 31.29 -16.13 -11.06
CA GLY A 150 31.93 -17.36 -10.58
C GLY A 150 31.49 -17.83 -9.19
N ASP A 151 30.89 -16.96 -8.38
CA ASP A 151 30.44 -17.24 -7.01
C ASP A 151 28.91 -17.37 -6.89
N THR A 152 28.17 -17.23 -8.00
CA THR A 152 26.70 -17.27 -8.00
C THR A 152 26.17 -18.66 -7.66
N ALA A 153 25.37 -18.75 -6.61
CA ALA A 153 24.59 -19.97 -6.33
C ALA A 153 23.39 -20.08 -7.29
N PHE A 154 23.00 -21.30 -7.64
CA PHE A 154 21.83 -21.59 -8.47
C PHE A 154 20.90 -22.56 -7.74
N ILE A 155 19.63 -22.19 -7.58
CA ILE A 155 18.59 -23.03 -6.95
C ILE A 155 17.40 -23.12 -7.89
N GLY A 156 16.82 -24.33 -7.99
CA GLY A 156 15.61 -24.60 -8.75
C GLY A 156 14.93 -25.88 -8.28
N PRO A 157 13.74 -26.21 -8.82
CA PRO A 157 13.20 -27.55 -8.67
C PRO A 157 14.14 -28.60 -9.33
N PRO A 158 14.05 -29.89 -8.94
CA PRO A 158 15.00 -30.91 -9.38
C PRO A 158 15.15 -31.03 -10.90
N ASP A 159 14.07 -30.87 -11.66
CA ASP A 159 14.06 -30.91 -13.12
C ASP A 159 14.84 -29.75 -13.74
N VAL A 160 14.67 -28.52 -13.22
CA VAL A 160 15.42 -27.33 -13.64
C VAL A 160 16.91 -27.48 -13.32
N VAL A 161 17.27 -27.93 -12.12
CA VAL A 161 18.68 -28.12 -11.72
C VAL A 161 19.36 -29.18 -12.60
N ASN A 162 18.67 -30.29 -12.87
CA ASN A 162 19.13 -31.30 -13.82
C ASN A 162 19.28 -30.73 -15.24
N ALA A 163 18.29 -29.95 -15.69
CA ALA A 163 18.31 -29.31 -17.00
C ALA A 163 19.36 -28.21 -17.12
N TYR A 164 19.80 -27.58 -16.02
CA TYR A 164 20.88 -26.59 -15.96
C TYR A 164 22.27 -27.26 -15.90
N GLY A 165 22.35 -28.44 -15.28
CA GLY A 165 23.56 -29.25 -15.17
C GLY A 165 24.39 -28.96 -13.91
N GLY A 166 23.82 -28.27 -12.93
CA GLY A 166 24.46 -27.91 -11.67
C GLY A 166 23.57 -27.05 -10.78
N GLY A 167 23.96 -26.83 -9.53
CA GLY A 167 23.18 -26.09 -8.53
C GLY A 167 22.52 -26.99 -7.49
N GLN A 168 21.67 -26.40 -6.66
CA GLN A 168 21.01 -27.06 -5.54
C GLN A 168 19.52 -27.20 -5.80
N ALA A 169 19.03 -28.44 -5.82
CA ALA A 169 17.61 -28.71 -5.92
C ALA A 169 16.89 -28.36 -4.62
N LEU A 170 15.68 -27.82 -4.75
CA LEU A 170 14.76 -27.55 -3.64
C LEU A 170 13.42 -28.21 -3.93
N ALA A 171 12.82 -28.88 -2.95
CA ALA A 171 11.44 -29.33 -3.05
C ALA A 171 10.47 -28.34 -2.38
N PRO A 172 9.18 -28.34 -2.76
CA PRO A 172 8.20 -27.51 -2.08
C PRO A 172 8.10 -27.83 -0.58
N GLY A 173 7.95 -26.80 0.25
CA GLY A 173 7.96 -26.89 1.71
C GLY A 173 9.35 -26.95 2.33
N GLU A 174 10.41 -27.17 1.56
CA GLU A 174 11.77 -27.14 2.06
C GLU A 174 12.31 -25.71 2.17
N THR A 175 13.20 -25.52 3.13
CA THR A 175 13.96 -24.29 3.32
C THR A 175 15.45 -24.58 3.23
N ILE A 176 16.19 -23.74 2.50
CA ILE A 176 17.65 -23.74 2.50
C ILE A 176 18.23 -22.38 2.85
N VAL A 177 19.47 -22.38 3.33
CA VAL A 177 20.21 -21.18 3.74
C VAL A 177 21.40 -21.00 2.80
N VAL A 178 21.49 -19.83 2.18
CA VAL A 178 22.59 -19.43 1.29
C VAL A 178 23.20 -18.15 1.84
N GLY A 179 24.34 -18.29 2.55
CA GLY A 179 24.93 -17.16 3.25
C GLY A 179 23.96 -16.59 4.31
N PRO A 180 23.56 -15.31 4.21
CA PRO A 180 22.58 -14.69 5.13
C PRO A 180 21.13 -14.86 4.65
N LEU A 181 20.91 -15.44 3.47
CA LEU A 181 19.58 -15.60 2.89
C LEU A 181 18.95 -16.90 3.38
N ARG A 182 17.65 -16.87 3.67
CA ARG A 182 16.84 -18.09 3.88
C ARG A 182 15.79 -18.16 2.78
N ILE A 183 15.78 -19.26 2.04
CA ILE A 183 14.94 -19.47 0.86
C ILE A 183 14.01 -20.63 1.11
N THR A 184 12.71 -20.41 1.02
CA THR A 184 11.70 -21.45 1.20
C THR A 184 10.95 -21.67 -0.11
N GLY A 185 10.87 -22.93 -0.56
CA GLY A 185 10.09 -23.33 -1.73
C GLY A 185 8.61 -23.47 -1.36
N VAL A 186 7.73 -22.90 -2.17
CA VAL A 186 6.27 -22.98 -2.01
C VAL A 186 5.70 -23.65 -3.26
N TRP A 187 4.69 -24.50 -3.13
CA TRP A 187 4.04 -25.09 -4.31
C TRP A 187 3.47 -24.00 -5.23
N ALA A 188 3.86 -24.02 -6.50
CA ALA A 188 3.25 -23.24 -7.57
C ALA A 188 2.54 -24.19 -8.54
N TYR A 189 1.23 -24.03 -8.71
CA TYR A 189 0.43 -24.85 -9.63
C TYR A 189 -0.90 -24.20 -9.99
N ASN A 190 -1.47 -24.65 -11.11
CA ASN A 190 -2.83 -24.27 -11.50
C ASN A 190 -3.84 -25.32 -11.02
N ILE A 191 -5.02 -24.87 -10.59
CA ILE A 191 -6.08 -25.74 -10.06
C ILE A 191 -6.92 -26.33 -11.19
N ASN A 192 -7.27 -25.49 -12.18
CA ASN A 192 -8.17 -25.87 -13.28
C ASN A 192 -7.51 -25.81 -14.67
N LYS A 193 -6.17 -25.87 -14.72
CA LYS A 193 -5.38 -25.82 -15.96
C LYS A 193 -4.36 -26.96 -15.99
N THR A 194 -3.99 -27.43 -17.17
CA THR A 194 -3.08 -28.58 -17.35
C THR A 194 -1.60 -28.19 -17.47
N ASN A 195 -1.31 -26.91 -17.67
CA ASN A 195 0.03 -26.44 -18.05
C ASN A 195 1.01 -26.38 -16.87
N HIS A 196 0.51 -26.24 -15.64
CA HIS A 196 1.33 -26.17 -14.42
C HIS A 196 0.79 -27.13 -13.33
N PRO A 197 0.89 -28.46 -13.53
CA PRO A 197 0.29 -29.44 -12.62
C PRO A 197 1.07 -29.56 -11.31
N LYS A 198 0.36 -29.75 -10.19
CA LYS A 198 0.95 -29.88 -8.85
C LYS A 198 1.99 -31.00 -8.74
N SER A 199 1.84 -32.07 -9.52
CA SER A 199 2.76 -33.22 -9.54
C SER A 199 4.18 -32.89 -10.00
N ASN A 200 4.38 -31.76 -10.69
CA ASN A 200 5.71 -31.33 -11.13
C ASN A 200 6.56 -30.76 -9.98
N ASN A 201 5.96 -30.45 -8.83
CA ASN A 201 6.64 -29.87 -7.67
C ASN A 201 7.42 -28.58 -8.02
N TRP A 202 6.88 -27.80 -8.94
CA TRP A 202 7.37 -26.47 -9.29
C TRP A 202 7.09 -25.46 -8.18
N LEU A 203 7.88 -24.38 -8.20
CA LEU A 203 8.09 -23.55 -7.01
C LEU A 203 7.69 -22.10 -7.22
N GLY A 204 7.08 -21.51 -6.19
CA GLY A 204 7.33 -20.12 -5.81
C GLY A 204 8.39 -20.07 -4.70
N TYR A 205 8.90 -18.89 -4.39
CA TYR A 205 9.94 -18.70 -3.37
C TYR A 205 9.55 -17.63 -2.36
N VAL A 206 9.67 -17.93 -1.07
CA VAL A 206 9.80 -16.91 -0.02
C VAL A 206 11.30 -16.67 0.21
N ILE A 207 11.71 -15.43 -0.01
CA ILE A 207 13.08 -14.95 0.14
C ILE A 207 13.13 -14.12 1.42
N GLU A 208 13.85 -14.62 2.42
CA GLU A 208 14.22 -13.85 3.60
C GLU A 208 15.57 -13.18 3.39
N ILE A 209 15.55 -11.85 3.40
CA ILE A 209 16.72 -10.99 3.20
C ILE A 209 16.67 -9.83 4.21
N GLY A 210 17.68 -9.74 5.07
CA GLY A 210 17.63 -8.85 6.23
C GLY A 210 16.50 -9.24 7.19
N SER A 211 15.63 -8.29 7.52
CA SER A 211 14.41 -8.52 8.31
C SER A 211 13.15 -8.67 7.47
N LYS A 212 13.28 -8.84 6.14
CA LYS A 212 12.18 -8.77 5.18
C LYS A 212 11.89 -10.11 4.51
N ARG A 213 10.62 -10.32 4.19
CA ARG A 213 10.10 -11.50 3.49
C ARG A 213 9.47 -11.09 2.16
N VAL A 214 10.09 -11.52 1.06
CA VAL A 214 9.61 -11.27 -0.31
C VAL A 214 9.14 -12.60 -0.92
N TYR A 215 7.89 -12.69 -1.31
CA TYR A 215 7.32 -13.86 -1.98
C TYR A 215 7.23 -13.64 -3.49
N CYS A 216 7.86 -14.51 -4.27
CA CYS A 216 7.71 -14.59 -5.72
C CYS A 216 6.97 -15.87 -6.07
N ALA A 217 5.74 -15.77 -6.57
CA ALA A 217 4.81 -16.90 -6.55
C ALA A 217 5.04 -17.99 -7.63
N GLY A 218 5.91 -17.75 -8.60
CA GLY A 218 5.96 -18.53 -9.84
C GLY A 218 4.68 -18.43 -10.66
N ASP A 219 4.42 -19.46 -11.47
CA ASP A 219 3.19 -19.64 -12.24
C ASP A 219 2.18 -20.43 -11.43
N THR A 220 1.20 -19.73 -10.87
CA THR A 220 0.26 -20.36 -9.93
C THR A 220 -1.12 -19.72 -10.00
N ASP A 221 -2.13 -20.53 -9.67
CA ASP A 221 -3.43 -20.01 -9.23
C ASP A 221 -3.37 -19.75 -7.70
N VAL A 222 -4.50 -19.38 -7.08
CA VAL A 222 -4.57 -19.16 -5.63
C VAL A 222 -4.64 -20.51 -4.89
N THR A 223 -3.49 -21.00 -4.41
CA THR A 223 -3.34 -22.31 -3.76
C THR A 223 -3.51 -22.23 -2.24
N GLU A 224 -3.74 -23.36 -1.58
CA GLU A 224 -3.83 -23.41 -0.10
C GLU A 224 -2.46 -23.12 0.54
N GLU A 225 -1.38 -23.55 -0.09
CA GLU A 225 -0.02 -23.27 0.37
C GLU A 225 0.31 -21.77 0.30
N MET A 226 -0.16 -21.07 -0.73
CA MET A 226 -0.06 -19.61 -0.80
C MET A 226 -0.85 -18.94 0.33
N LYS A 227 -2.10 -19.36 0.56
CA LYS A 227 -2.95 -18.76 1.61
C LYS A 227 -2.41 -18.98 3.03
N ALA A 228 -1.59 -20.01 3.22
CA ALA A 228 -0.97 -20.33 4.50
C ALA A 228 0.31 -19.51 4.80
N LEU A 229 0.79 -18.68 3.86
CA LEU A 229 1.93 -17.82 4.11
C LEU A 229 1.54 -16.66 5.02
N GLU A 230 2.34 -16.46 6.06
CA GLU A 230 2.21 -15.35 7.01
C GLU A 230 3.37 -14.36 6.85
N ASP A 231 3.26 -13.16 7.40
CA ASP A 231 4.30 -12.11 7.49
C ASP A 231 5.07 -11.84 6.20
N ILE A 232 4.36 -11.70 5.08
CA ILE A 232 4.96 -11.32 3.79
C ILE A 232 5.03 -9.80 3.71
N ASP A 233 6.23 -9.22 3.53
CA ASP A 233 6.35 -7.78 3.29
C ASP A 233 5.94 -7.44 1.85
N VAL A 234 6.43 -8.22 0.88
CA VAL A 234 6.17 -7.99 -0.55
C VAL A 234 5.76 -9.29 -1.22
N ALA A 235 4.67 -9.29 -1.98
CA ALA A 235 4.23 -10.42 -2.79
C ALA A 235 4.18 -10.07 -4.27
N PHE A 236 4.97 -10.76 -5.09
CA PHE A 236 4.85 -10.77 -6.54
C PHE A 236 3.90 -11.88 -6.97
N LEU A 237 2.76 -11.51 -7.55
CA LEU A 237 1.66 -12.43 -7.89
C LEU A 237 1.37 -12.42 -9.40
N PRO A 238 1.23 -13.60 -10.05
CA PRO A 238 0.97 -13.66 -11.49
C PRO A 238 -0.46 -13.19 -11.78
N ALA A 239 -0.59 -12.26 -12.72
CA ALA A 239 -1.87 -11.67 -13.11
C ALA A 239 -2.15 -11.82 -14.62
N GLY A 240 -1.54 -12.82 -15.27
CA GLY A 240 -1.61 -13.03 -16.72
C GLY A 240 -2.89 -13.72 -17.21
N GLY A 241 -3.63 -14.43 -16.34
CA GLY A 241 -4.97 -14.99 -16.60
C GLY A 241 -5.05 -16.24 -17.49
N THR A 242 -4.22 -16.37 -18.53
CA THR A 242 -4.27 -17.53 -19.44
C THR A 242 -3.66 -18.78 -18.81
N TYR A 243 -2.45 -18.66 -18.27
CA TYR A 243 -1.68 -19.77 -17.68
C TYR A 243 -1.54 -19.65 -16.16
N THR A 244 -2.07 -18.58 -15.59
CA THR A 244 -1.98 -18.23 -14.17
C THR A 244 -3.32 -17.69 -13.68
N ALA A 245 -3.43 -17.26 -12.43
CA ALA A 245 -4.60 -16.55 -11.93
C ALA A 245 -4.90 -15.32 -12.83
N THR A 246 -6.19 -15.05 -13.04
CA THR A 246 -6.62 -13.76 -13.60
C THR A 246 -6.27 -12.62 -12.64
N ALA A 247 -6.20 -11.38 -13.12
CA ALA A 247 -5.90 -10.21 -12.29
C ALA A 247 -6.79 -10.11 -11.03
N GLN A 248 -8.08 -10.46 -11.13
CA GLN A 248 -9.01 -10.43 -9.99
C GLN A 248 -8.80 -11.61 -9.04
N GLU A 249 -8.56 -12.82 -9.55
CA GLU A 249 -8.24 -13.98 -8.71
C GLU A 249 -6.93 -13.77 -7.95
N ALA A 250 -5.90 -13.25 -8.62
CA ALA A 250 -4.63 -12.91 -7.99
C ALA A 250 -4.81 -11.81 -6.92
N ALA A 251 -5.65 -10.81 -7.20
CA ALA A 251 -5.98 -9.77 -6.23
C ALA A 251 -6.70 -10.35 -5.00
N GLU A 252 -7.60 -11.34 -5.17
CA GLU A 252 -8.27 -12.02 -4.06
C GLU A 252 -7.28 -12.70 -3.11
N ALA A 253 -6.18 -13.24 -3.62
CA ALA A 253 -5.13 -13.86 -2.81
C ALA A 253 -4.57 -12.91 -1.74
N THR A 254 -4.59 -11.59 -2.00
CA THR A 254 -4.08 -10.58 -1.06
C THR A 254 -4.90 -10.50 0.24
N LYS A 255 -6.18 -10.92 0.24
CA LYS A 255 -6.99 -10.99 1.47
C LYS A 255 -6.45 -12.02 2.47
N HIS A 256 -5.83 -13.08 1.94
CA HIS A 256 -5.22 -14.15 2.72
C HIS A 256 -3.77 -13.81 3.08
N LEU A 257 -2.96 -13.42 2.09
CA LEU A 257 -1.54 -13.12 2.27
C LEU A 257 -1.28 -11.88 3.11
N ARG A 258 -2.17 -10.88 3.02
CA ARG A 258 -2.07 -9.56 3.67
C ARG A 258 -0.66 -8.94 3.58
N PRO A 259 -0.03 -8.91 2.39
CA PRO A 259 1.31 -8.36 2.29
C PRO A 259 1.26 -6.85 2.49
N ARG A 260 2.37 -6.27 2.97
CA ARG A 260 2.49 -4.81 3.04
C ARG A 260 2.45 -4.16 1.66
N LEU A 261 2.97 -4.83 0.64
CA LEU A 261 2.88 -4.42 -0.77
C LEU A 261 2.66 -5.63 -1.69
N ALA A 262 1.64 -5.60 -2.52
CA ALA A 262 1.43 -6.58 -3.60
C ALA A 262 1.79 -6.01 -4.97
N ILE A 263 2.47 -6.81 -5.80
CA ILE A 263 2.98 -6.40 -7.11
C ILE A 263 2.54 -7.44 -8.14
N PRO A 264 1.66 -7.09 -9.09
CA PRO A 264 1.31 -8.00 -10.17
C PRO A 264 2.49 -8.15 -11.15
N TYR A 265 2.79 -9.38 -11.52
CA TYR A 265 3.77 -9.73 -12.55
C TYR A 265 3.19 -10.79 -13.52
N HIS A 266 4.01 -11.38 -14.38
CA HIS A 266 3.59 -12.31 -15.45
C HIS A 266 2.63 -11.65 -16.47
N TRP A 267 2.97 -10.43 -16.89
CA TRP A 267 2.24 -9.68 -17.90
C TRP A 267 3.21 -8.91 -18.82
N GLY A 268 2.72 -8.45 -19.97
CA GLY A 268 3.43 -7.50 -20.83
C GLY A 268 4.36 -8.12 -21.89
N GLN A 269 4.51 -9.45 -21.90
CA GLN A 269 5.24 -10.17 -22.94
C GLN A 269 4.32 -11.15 -23.69
N ILE A 270 4.21 -12.38 -23.18
CA ILE A 270 3.50 -13.48 -23.86
C ILE A 270 2.01 -13.56 -23.53
N VAL A 271 1.64 -13.05 -22.35
CA VAL A 271 0.28 -13.01 -21.81
C VAL A 271 0.11 -11.76 -20.97
N GLY A 272 -1.15 -11.43 -20.67
CA GLY A 272 -1.49 -10.25 -19.88
C GLY A 272 -1.04 -8.94 -20.51
N SER A 273 -1.48 -7.85 -19.91
CA SER A 273 -1.17 -6.50 -20.32
C SER A 273 -1.01 -5.62 -19.09
N ARG A 274 -0.54 -4.38 -19.30
CA ARG A 274 -0.52 -3.38 -18.22
C ARG A 274 -1.91 -3.15 -17.63
N SER A 275 -2.97 -3.26 -18.44
CA SER A 275 -4.35 -3.14 -17.95
C SER A 275 -4.71 -4.24 -16.94
N ASP A 276 -4.13 -5.43 -17.06
CA ASP A 276 -4.36 -6.54 -16.12
C ASP A 276 -3.64 -6.27 -14.80
N ALA A 277 -2.41 -5.73 -14.86
CA ALA A 277 -1.67 -5.29 -13.68
C ALA A 277 -2.39 -4.15 -12.93
N GLU A 278 -2.91 -3.16 -13.65
CA GLU A 278 -3.70 -2.08 -13.06
C GLU A 278 -5.03 -2.59 -12.50
N ARG A 279 -5.68 -3.54 -13.17
CA ARG A 279 -6.87 -4.22 -12.65
C ARG A 279 -6.56 -4.98 -11.37
N PHE A 280 -5.46 -5.72 -11.29
CA PHE A 280 -5.03 -6.38 -10.06
C PHE A 280 -4.91 -5.36 -8.92
N ALA A 281 -4.20 -4.26 -9.15
CA ALA A 281 -3.97 -3.25 -8.13
C ALA A 281 -5.27 -2.63 -7.61
N ARG A 282 -6.29 -2.49 -8.47
CA ARG A 282 -7.61 -1.98 -8.08
C ARG A 282 -8.42 -2.91 -7.19
N PHE A 283 -8.30 -4.22 -7.42
CA PHE A 283 -9.08 -5.23 -6.70
C PHE A 283 -8.32 -5.81 -5.50
N ALA A 284 -7.04 -5.47 -5.34
CA ALA A 284 -6.25 -5.94 -4.21
C ALA A 284 -6.84 -5.41 -2.89
N ALA A 285 -6.88 -6.28 -1.88
CA ALA A 285 -7.33 -5.94 -0.53
C ALA A 285 -6.21 -5.39 0.36
N CYS A 286 -5.05 -5.08 -0.25
CA CYS A 286 -3.92 -4.43 0.38
C CYS A 286 -3.33 -3.40 -0.58
N ASN A 287 -2.33 -2.67 -0.08
CA ASN A 287 -1.56 -1.74 -0.91
C ASN A 287 -0.92 -2.49 -2.08
N ALA A 288 -1.18 -2.03 -3.30
CA ALA A 288 -0.74 -2.70 -4.51
C ALA A 288 -0.23 -1.72 -5.55
N LYS A 289 0.75 -2.17 -6.33
CA LYS A 289 1.40 -1.32 -7.34
C LYS A 289 1.79 -2.10 -8.57
N ALA A 290 1.27 -1.69 -9.73
CA ALA A 290 1.83 -2.07 -11.02
C ALA A 290 3.13 -1.30 -11.25
N MET A 291 4.26 -2.00 -11.24
CA MET A 291 5.59 -1.42 -11.47
C MET A 291 5.90 -1.25 -12.96
N THR A 292 6.85 -0.38 -13.26
CA THR A 292 7.54 -0.35 -14.57
C THR A 292 8.94 -0.96 -14.45
N GLU A 293 9.53 -1.43 -15.55
CA GLU A 293 10.84 -2.12 -15.53
C GLU A 293 11.99 -1.28 -14.96
N ASP A 294 11.95 0.03 -15.14
CA ASP A 294 12.97 0.97 -14.64
C ASP A 294 12.77 1.36 -13.16
N GLU A 295 11.66 0.94 -12.54
CA GLU A 295 11.33 1.37 -11.19
C GLU A 295 12.02 0.49 -10.14
N ILE A 296 12.68 1.14 -9.17
CA ILE A 296 13.28 0.50 -8.01
C ILE A 296 12.58 0.99 -6.76
N LEU A 297 12.07 0.06 -5.96
CA LEU A 297 11.49 0.36 -4.66
C LEU A 297 12.39 -0.15 -3.55
N ASN A 298 12.56 0.68 -2.52
CA ASN A 298 13.23 0.30 -1.30
C ASN A 298 12.23 0.05 -0.17
N SER A 299 12.65 -0.67 0.87
CA SER A 299 11.78 -1.14 1.96
C SER A 299 11.08 -0.04 2.74
N ARG A 300 11.58 1.21 2.71
CA ARG A 300 10.91 2.36 3.33
C ARG A 300 9.70 2.84 2.52
N GLN A 301 9.65 2.51 1.23
CA GLN A 301 8.58 2.92 0.33
C GLN A 301 7.42 1.93 0.29
N TRP A 302 7.58 0.69 0.75
CA TRP A 302 6.55 -0.35 0.62
C TRP A 302 5.25 -0.05 1.39
N GLY A 303 5.28 0.84 2.39
CA GLY A 303 4.07 1.29 3.10
C GLY A 303 3.46 2.60 2.56
N LYS A 304 3.98 3.15 1.46
CA LYS A 304 3.36 4.31 0.82
C LYS A 304 2.00 3.90 0.25
N GLU A 305 1.03 4.79 0.33
CA GLU A 305 -0.30 4.55 -0.24
C GLU A 305 -0.26 4.66 -1.76
N TYR A 306 -0.13 3.54 -2.47
CA TYR A 306 -0.09 3.52 -3.94
C TYR A 306 -1.50 3.49 -4.57
N SER A 307 -2.53 3.25 -3.77
CA SER A 307 -3.91 3.30 -4.24
C SER A 307 -4.47 4.72 -4.28
N LEU A 308 -3.87 5.68 -3.55
CA LEU A 308 -4.28 7.08 -3.55
C LEU A 308 -3.96 7.70 -4.91
N LEU A 309 -5.00 8.09 -5.63
CA LEU A 309 -4.92 8.56 -7.01
C LEU A 309 -4.79 10.08 -7.10
N SER A 310 -5.52 10.78 -6.25
CA SER A 310 -5.54 12.25 -6.16
C SER A 310 -5.91 12.70 -4.75
N HIS A 311 -5.34 13.83 -4.35
CA HIS A 311 -5.60 14.47 -3.06
C HIS A 311 -5.58 16.00 -3.20
N TRP A 312 -6.72 16.63 -2.96
CA TRP A 312 -6.83 18.08 -2.86
C TRP A 312 -6.95 18.45 -1.39
N THR A 313 -5.88 19.02 -0.82
CA THR A 313 -5.89 19.45 0.60
C THR A 313 -6.74 20.69 0.81
N LEU A 314 -6.90 21.53 -0.23
CA LEU A 314 -7.65 22.79 -0.17
C LEU A 314 -7.09 23.80 0.87
N ASP A 315 -5.78 23.75 1.10
CA ASP A 315 -5.04 24.59 2.06
C ASP A 315 -4.58 25.96 1.53
N ALA A 316 -4.78 26.24 0.25
CA ALA A 316 -4.28 27.47 -0.36
C ALA A 316 -4.90 28.71 0.30
N SER A 317 -4.17 29.83 0.24
CA SER A 317 -4.64 31.12 0.76
C SER A 317 -5.13 32.09 -0.31
N GLU A 318 -4.77 31.84 -1.56
CA GLU A 318 -5.10 32.67 -2.71
C GLU A 318 -4.95 31.87 -4.00
N GLY A 319 -5.30 32.48 -5.14
CA GLY A 319 -5.25 31.85 -6.44
C GLY A 319 -6.56 31.17 -6.83
N ASN A 320 -6.58 30.65 -8.06
CA ASN A 320 -7.76 30.06 -8.69
C ASN A 320 -7.58 28.58 -9.02
N MET A 321 -6.60 27.92 -8.41
CA MET A 321 -6.29 26.51 -8.62
C MET A 321 -6.34 25.75 -7.30
N ALA A 322 -7.01 24.59 -7.28
CA ALA A 322 -6.92 23.59 -6.23
C ALA A 322 -5.90 22.53 -6.67
N GLU A 323 -4.74 22.48 -6.01
CA GLU A 323 -3.65 21.58 -6.37
C GLU A 323 -3.95 20.12 -5.97
N ASP A 324 -3.65 19.17 -6.87
CA ASP A 324 -3.59 17.74 -6.55
C ASP A 324 -2.19 17.38 -6.07
N VAL A 325 -1.99 17.23 -4.76
CA VAL A 325 -0.65 17.03 -4.17
C VAL A 325 -0.07 15.63 -4.38
N ILE A 326 -0.83 14.71 -4.98
CA ILE A 326 -0.40 13.34 -5.31
C ILE A 326 -0.14 13.18 -6.80
N GLY A 327 -1.03 13.74 -7.62
CA GLY A 327 -1.00 13.63 -9.06
C GLY A 327 -0.65 14.93 -9.76
N SER A 328 -1.34 15.19 -10.86
CA SER A 328 -1.24 16.42 -11.64
C SER A 328 -2.63 16.88 -12.11
N ARG A 329 -3.67 16.55 -11.33
CA ARG A 329 -5.08 16.79 -11.67
C ARG A 329 -5.60 18.02 -10.94
N ASP A 330 -4.94 19.15 -11.16
CA ASP A 330 -5.31 20.41 -10.51
C ASP A 330 -6.69 20.86 -10.96
N GLY A 331 -7.50 21.30 -10.01
CA GLY A 331 -8.84 21.82 -10.24
C GLY A 331 -8.86 23.32 -10.46
N VAL A 332 -9.69 23.80 -11.39
CA VAL A 332 -9.89 25.23 -11.66
C VAL A 332 -11.10 25.73 -10.88
N LEU A 333 -10.92 26.76 -10.06
CA LEU A 333 -12.01 27.41 -9.33
C LEU A 333 -12.91 28.20 -10.30
N ARG A 334 -14.22 28.02 -10.18
CA ARG A 334 -15.30 28.73 -10.91
C ARG A 334 -16.24 29.39 -9.88
N GLY A 335 -16.81 30.56 -10.20
CA GLY A 335 -17.72 31.30 -9.30
C GLY A 335 -17.04 32.25 -8.30
N ASN A 336 -15.74 32.05 -8.05
CA ASN A 336 -14.91 32.70 -7.01
C ASN A 336 -15.16 32.18 -5.57
N PRO A 337 -15.07 30.86 -5.34
CA PRO A 337 -15.08 30.31 -3.99
C PRO A 337 -13.91 30.88 -3.18
N LYS A 338 -14.10 30.93 -1.87
CA LYS A 338 -13.21 31.65 -0.96
C LYS A 338 -12.31 30.70 -0.20
N TRP A 339 -11.00 30.87 -0.35
CA TRP A 339 -10.01 30.22 0.50
C TRP A 339 -10.18 30.64 1.97
N ARG A 340 -10.17 29.65 2.87
CA ARG A 340 -10.28 29.81 4.32
C ARG A 340 -9.10 29.13 5.03
N PRO A 341 -7.91 29.76 5.09
CA PRO A 341 -6.63 29.09 5.44
C PRO A 341 -6.49 28.55 6.87
N ARG A 342 -7.49 28.74 7.73
CA ARG A 342 -7.50 28.32 9.14
C ARG A 342 -8.88 27.84 9.59
N ALA A 343 -9.72 27.45 8.65
CA ALA A 343 -11.09 27.02 8.94
C ALA A 343 -11.40 25.65 8.34
N GLY A 344 -10.37 24.89 7.96
CA GLY A 344 -10.48 23.48 7.64
C GLY A 344 -10.35 22.59 8.87
N VAL A 345 -10.56 21.30 8.63
CA VAL A 345 -10.24 20.21 9.55
C VAL A 345 -8.73 20.01 9.57
N PHE A 346 -8.08 20.07 8.41
CA PHE A 346 -6.64 20.03 8.26
C PHE A 346 -6.17 21.33 7.61
N GLY A 347 -5.78 22.31 8.42
CA GLY A 347 -5.30 23.60 7.90
C GLY A 347 -6.42 24.48 7.35
N GLY A 348 -6.48 24.60 6.03
CA GLY A 348 -7.40 25.45 5.28
C GLY A 348 -8.62 24.70 4.73
N ALA A 349 -9.55 25.45 4.14
CA ALA A 349 -10.69 24.89 3.43
C ALA A 349 -11.09 25.82 2.29
N LEU A 350 -11.88 25.31 1.34
CA LEU A 350 -12.53 26.13 0.32
C LEU A 350 -14.01 26.31 0.67
N GLU A 351 -14.48 27.55 0.69
CA GLU A 351 -15.87 27.91 0.98
C GLU A 351 -16.62 28.27 -0.31
N PHE A 352 -17.81 27.70 -0.46
CA PHE A 352 -18.69 27.77 -1.62
C PHE A 352 -19.99 28.50 -1.26
N ASP A 353 -20.53 29.26 -2.22
CA ASP A 353 -21.67 30.17 -2.02
C ASP A 353 -23.06 29.55 -2.22
N GLY A 354 -23.15 28.30 -2.68
CA GLY A 354 -24.41 27.62 -2.99
C GLY A 354 -25.14 28.13 -4.23
N GLN A 355 -24.48 28.90 -5.10
CA GLN A 355 -25.11 29.50 -6.29
C GLN A 355 -24.33 29.23 -7.57
N SER A 356 -23.01 29.38 -7.53
CA SER A 356 -22.18 29.27 -8.74
C SER A 356 -20.77 28.74 -8.49
N ASP A 357 -20.36 28.68 -7.22
CA ASP A 357 -19.03 28.23 -6.83
C ASP A 357 -18.83 26.74 -7.08
N CYS A 358 -17.79 26.38 -7.83
CA CYS A 358 -17.34 24.99 -7.94
C CYS A 358 -15.84 24.91 -8.24
N VAL A 359 -15.27 23.72 -8.09
CA VAL A 359 -13.95 23.39 -8.65
C VAL A 359 -14.14 22.39 -9.78
N GLU A 360 -13.72 22.77 -10.98
CA GLU A 360 -13.69 21.90 -12.14
C GLU A 360 -12.37 21.15 -12.19
N ILE A 361 -12.42 19.85 -11.94
CA ILE A 361 -11.25 18.96 -11.86
C ILE A 361 -11.20 18.14 -13.15
N PRO A 362 -10.04 18.02 -13.83
CA PRO A 362 -9.92 17.17 -15.01
C PRO A 362 -10.21 15.71 -14.67
N PHE A 363 -10.45 14.88 -15.69
CA PHE A 363 -10.76 13.46 -15.50
C PHE A 363 -9.82 12.75 -14.51
N VAL A 364 -10.42 12.09 -13.51
CA VAL A 364 -9.69 11.36 -12.46
C VAL A 364 -9.82 9.85 -12.67
N VAL A 365 -11.04 9.33 -12.54
CA VAL A 365 -11.34 7.90 -12.63
C VAL A 365 -12.71 7.69 -13.26
N ASN A 366 -12.84 6.60 -14.01
CA ASN A 366 -14.11 6.13 -14.53
C ASN A 366 -14.71 5.07 -13.56
N PRO A 367 -15.85 5.35 -12.90
CA PRO A 367 -16.46 4.46 -11.90
C PRO A 367 -16.83 3.06 -12.41
N SER A 368 -17.01 2.90 -13.73
CA SER A 368 -17.33 1.61 -14.35
C SER A 368 -16.11 0.67 -14.51
N GLN A 369 -14.89 1.18 -14.29
CA GLN A 369 -13.65 0.45 -14.58
C GLN A 369 -13.10 -0.34 -13.38
N GLY A 370 -13.81 -0.36 -12.26
CA GLY A 370 -13.46 -1.17 -11.10
C GLY A 370 -13.70 -0.45 -9.78
N PRO A 371 -13.23 -1.06 -8.67
CA PRO A 371 -13.35 -0.50 -7.34
C PRO A 371 -12.67 0.87 -7.24
N PHE A 372 -13.26 1.73 -6.42
CA PHE A 372 -12.68 3.00 -6.03
C PHE A 372 -13.34 3.48 -4.75
N SER A 373 -12.70 4.44 -4.09
CA SER A 373 -13.28 5.13 -2.95
C SER A 373 -13.06 6.62 -3.07
N VAL A 374 -13.99 7.39 -2.54
CA VAL A 374 -13.85 8.84 -2.42
C VAL A 374 -14.23 9.28 -1.02
N PHE A 375 -13.44 10.19 -0.47
CA PHE A 375 -13.70 10.81 0.83
C PHE A 375 -13.47 12.31 0.74
N ALA A 376 -14.25 13.06 1.51
CA ALA A 376 -14.08 14.49 1.68
C ALA A 376 -14.51 14.88 3.09
N TRP A 377 -13.91 15.93 3.63
CA TRP A 377 -14.50 16.66 4.74
C TRP A 377 -15.42 17.73 4.19
N ALA A 378 -16.63 17.83 4.75
CA ALA A 378 -17.60 18.84 4.38
C ALA A 378 -18.31 19.41 5.62
N ALA A 379 -18.62 20.70 5.57
CA ALA A 379 -19.47 21.36 6.56
C ALA A 379 -20.42 22.35 5.88
N GLY A 380 -21.60 22.56 6.46
CA GLY A 380 -22.65 23.37 5.86
C GLY A 380 -23.47 22.56 4.87
N GLY A 381 -23.81 23.18 3.74
CA GLY A 381 -24.66 22.62 2.72
C GLY A 381 -26.15 22.65 3.09
N ALA A 382 -26.99 22.32 2.11
CA ALA A 382 -28.43 22.21 2.26
C ALA A 382 -28.98 20.93 1.59
N PRO A 383 -30.19 20.48 1.97
CA PRO A 383 -30.85 19.37 1.28
C PRO A 383 -30.93 19.59 -0.23
N GLY A 384 -30.44 18.62 -1.02
CA GLY A 384 -30.45 18.65 -2.49
C GLY A 384 -29.12 19.08 -3.10
N GLU A 385 -28.22 19.66 -2.33
CA GLU A 385 -26.92 20.11 -2.82
C GLU A 385 -25.91 18.97 -2.96
N VAL A 386 -24.91 19.19 -3.81
CA VAL A 386 -23.97 18.17 -4.25
C VAL A 386 -22.55 18.54 -3.87
N LEU A 387 -21.87 17.61 -3.19
CA LEU A 387 -20.47 17.76 -2.78
C LEU A 387 -19.51 17.42 -3.91
N LEU A 388 -19.77 16.31 -4.60
CA LEU A 388 -18.92 15.84 -5.69
C LEU A 388 -19.79 15.18 -6.75
N SER A 389 -19.54 15.53 -8.00
CA SER A 389 -20.18 14.93 -9.16
C SER A 389 -19.19 14.70 -10.29
N GLN A 390 -19.63 13.95 -11.30
CA GLN A 390 -18.88 13.77 -12.54
C GLN A 390 -19.73 14.25 -13.71
N ALA A 391 -19.15 15.13 -14.52
CA ALA A 391 -19.78 15.67 -15.71
C ALA A 391 -20.27 14.55 -16.65
N ASP A 392 -21.38 14.80 -17.32
CA ASP A 392 -22.07 13.87 -18.22
C ASP A 392 -22.50 12.52 -17.58
N GLN A 393 -22.44 12.40 -16.25
CA GLN A 393 -22.99 11.29 -15.49
C GLN A 393 -23.89 11.76 -14.35
N VAL A 394 -23.46 11.63 -13.10
CA VAL A 394 -24.31 11.69 -11.90
C VAL A 394 -23.52 12.18 -10.68
N ASN A 395 -24.26 12.52 -9.63
CA ASN A 395 -23.72 12.97 -8.36
C ASN A 395 -23.12 11.80 -7.57
N TRP A 396 -21.83 11.92 -7.20
CA TRP A 396 -21.10 10.90 -6.46
C TRP A 396 -21.43 10.98 -4.97
N LEU A 397 -21.37 12.19 -4.40
CA LEU A 397 -21.69 12.49 -3.01
C LEU A 397 -22.66 13.69 -2.99
N ALA A 398 -23.85 13.48 -2.45
CA ALA A 398 -24.89 14.51 -2.37
C ALA A 398 -25.67 14.43 -1.05
N ALA A 399 -26.34 15.52 -0.71
CA ALA A 399 -27.30 15.57 0.38
C ALA A 399 -28.71 15.31 -0.14
N ASP A 400 -29.44 14.37 0.45
CA ASP A 400 -30.82 14.05 0.07
C ASP A 400 -31.71 15.30 0.15
N ALA A 401 -32.51 15.54 -0.89
CA ALA A 401 -33.32 16.75 -1.04
C ALA A 401 -34.38 16.96 0.06
N SER A 402 -34.73 15.90 0.79
CA SER A 402 -35.74 15.96 1.85
C SER A 402 -35.16 15.97 3.26
N THR A 403 -34.03 15.31 3.46
CA THR A 403 -33.47 15.04 4.79
C THR A 403 -32.09 15.64 5.01
N GLY A 404 -31.37 16.03 3.95
CA GLY A 404 -29.96 16.42 4.03
C GLY A 404 -29.02 15.24 4.33
N ALA A 405 -29.51 14.00 4.21
CA ALA A 405 -28.72 12.79 4.47
C ALA A 405 -27.73 12.48 3.35
N LEU A 406 -26.56 11.95 3.70
CA LEU A 406 -25.58 11.54 2.70
C LEU A 406 -26.15 10.50 1.74
N GLY A 407 -25.91 10.66 0.45
CA GLY A 407 -26.18 9.65 -0.57
C GLY A 407 -25.31 9.73 -1.81
N THR A 408 -25.55 8.77 -2.71
CA THR A 408 -24.97 8.70 -4.04
C THR A 408 -26.04 8.39 -5.08
N GLU A 409 -25.94 9.02 -6.24
CA GLU A 409 -26.79 8.74 -7.39
C GLU A 409 -26.15 7.74 -8.36
N MET A 410 -24.86 7.43 -8.18
CA MET A 410 -24.10 6.47 -8.99
C MET A 410 -24.70 5.09 -8.92
N ARG A 411 -25.14 4.56 -10.06
CA ARG A 411 -25.91 3.31 -10.13
C ARG A 411 -25.61 2.56 -11.43
N GLY A 412 -25.90 1.27 -11.47
CA GLY A 412 -25.72 0.45 -12.67
C GLY A 412 -26.75 0.73 -13.75
N VAL A 413 -26.53 0.20 -14.94
CA VAL A 413 -27.52 0.22 -16.04
C VAL A 413 -28.68 -0.72 -15.75
N GLY A 414 -29.92 -0.22 -15.76
CA GLY A 414 -31.12 -1.04 -15.58
C GLY A 414 -32.31 -0.28 -14.99
N ARG A 415 -33.52 -0.79 -15.20
CA ARG A 415 -34.78 -0.12 -14.73
C ARG A 415 -34.96 -0.12 -13.21
N ASN A 416 -34.25 -1.00 -12.50
CA ASN A 416 -34.35 -1.16 -11.04
C ASN A 416 -33.19 -0.50 -10.28
N SER A 417 -32.22 0.08 -11.00
CA SER A 417 -31.08 0.77 -10.40
C SER A 417 -31.55 2.11 -9.80
N LYS A 418 -31.30 2.31 -8.51
CA LYS A 418 -31.72 3.50 -7.76
C LYS A 418 -30.54 4.16 -7.03
N PRO A 419 -30.62 5.47 -6.74
CA PRO A 419 -29.72 6.12 -5.78
C PRO A 419 -29.69 5.36 -4.44
N LEU A 420 -28.55 5.44 -3.75
CA LEU A 420 -28.40 4.98 -2.37
C LEU A 420 -28.40 6.21 -1.46
N TRP A 421 -29.34 6.27 -0.54
CA TRP A 421 -29.43 7.32 0.47
C TRP A 421 -29.30 6.69 1.85
N SER A 422 -28.54 7.33 2.74
CA SER A 422 -28.43 6.95 4.14
C SER A 422 -29.55 7.60 4.98
N ARG A 423 -29.48 7.41 6.30
CA ARG A 423 -30.33 8.15 7.28
C ARG A 423 -29.56 9.22 8.05
N THR A 424 -28.28 9.40 7.74
CA THR A 424 -27.37 10.27 8.49
C THR A 424 -27.29 11.62 7.78
N ALA A 425 -27.89 12.65 8.39
CA ALA A 425 -27.80 14.03 7.94
C ALA A 425 -26.34 14.50 7.96
N ILE A 426 -25.90 15.14 6.88
CA ILE A 426 -24.58 15.79 6.77
C ILE A 426 -24.71 17.31 6.55
N ALA A 427 -25.88 17.76 6.11
CA ALA A 427 -26.22 19.17 5.93
C ALA A 427 -26.76 19.79 7.24
N ASP A 428 -26.01 19.62 8.34
CA ASP A 428 -26.38 20.09 9.68
C ASP A 428 -25.49 21.26 10.18
N GLY A 429 -24.51 21.67 9.35
CA GLY A 429 -23.55 22.74 9.65
C GLY A 429 -22.26 22.29 10.33
N ASN A 430 -22.17 21.04 10.81
CA ASN A 430 -20.96 20.49 11.41
C ASN A 430 -20.01 19.92 10.34
N TRP A 431 -18.75 19.73 10.71
CA TRP A 431 -17.80 19.02 9.88
C TRP A 431 -18.07 17.51 9.96
N HIS A 432 -18.24 16.89 8.79
CA HIS A 432 -18.34 15.45 8.63
C HIS A 432 -17.33 14.95 7.61
N ARG A 433 -16.71 13.80 7.90
CA ARG A 433 -15.95 13.05 6.91
C ARG A 433 -16.92 12.13 6.17
N VAL A 434 -17.31 12.52 4.97
CA VAL A 434 -18.22 11.74 4.14
C VAL A 434 -17.44 10.89 3.15
N GLY A 435 -17.98 9.73 2.80
CA GLY A 435 -17.34 8.87 1.83
C GLY A 435 -18.28 7.93 1.10
N LEU A 436 -17.82 7.51 -0.07
CA LEU A 436 -18.42 6.47 -0.88
C LEU A 436 -17.34 5.48 -1.28
N VAL A 437 -17.61 4.21 -1.02
CA VAL A 437 -16.77 3.07 -1.38
C VAL A 437 -17.53 2.20 -2.37
N TRP A 438 -16.89 1.86 -3.47
CA TRP A 438 -17.36 0.87 -4.44
C TRP A 438 -16.34 -0.27 -4.50
N ASP A 439 -16.75 -1.48 -4.09
CA ASP A 439 -15.86 -2.65 -4.07
C ASP A 439 -15.97 -3.56 -5.31
N GLY A 440 -16.76 -3.13 -6.29
CA GLY A 440 -17.07 -3.91 -7.49
C GLY A 440 -18.37 -4.72 -7.38
N ALA A 441 -18.96 -4.82 -6.19
CA ALA A 441 -20.24 -5.48 -5.94
C ALA A 441 -21.20 -4.62 -5.10
N ASP A 442 -20.71 -4.01 -4.03
CA ASP A 442 -21.47 -3.16 -3.11
C ASP A 442 -21.03 -1.71 -3.19
N ARG A 443 -22.02 -0.80 -3.10
CA ARG A 443 -21.80 0.59 -2.72
C ARG A 443 -21.93 0.70 -1.22
N VAL A 444 -21.03 1.44 -0.58
CA VAL A 444 -21.04 1.71 0.86
C VAL A 444 -20.89 3.20 1.08
N LEU A 445 -21.79 3.78 1.86
CA LEU A 445 -21.70 5.18 2.30
C LEU A 445 -21.17 5.24 3.72
N CYS A 446 -20.27 6.18 3.95
CA CYS A 446 -19.61 6.35 5.24
C CYS A 446 -19.74 7.79 5.73
N VAL A 447 -19.99 7.96 7.03
CA VAL A 447 -19.92 9.25 7.72
C VAL A 447 -19.08 9.08 8.98
N ASP A 448 -18.05 9.90 9.15
CA ASP A 448 -17.17 9.94 10.31
C ASP A 448 -16.53 8.58 10.66
N GLY A 449 -16.15 7.83 9.61
CA GLY A 449 -15.53 6.50 9.72
C GLY A 449 -16.52 5.36 10.02
N VAL A 450 -17.83 5.61 9.94
CA VAL A 450 -18.87 4.61 10.17
C VAL A 450 -19.67 4.37 8.90
N GLU A 451 -19.90 3.10 8.56
CA GLU A 451 -20.85 2.70 7.51
C GLU A 451 -22.28 3.12 7.89
N VAL A 452 -22.91 3.93 7.04
CA VAL A 452 -24.28 4.45 7.26
C VAL A 452 -25.31 3.90 6.26
N ALA A 453 -24.85 3.33 5.14
CA ALA A 453 -25.70 2.62 4.19
C ALA A 453 -24.88 1.69 3.28
N ARG A 454 -25.51 0.62 2.79
CA ARG A 454 -24.93 -0.32 1.82
C ARG A 454 -26.00 -0.89 0.90
N ASP A 455 -25.66 -1.09 -0.37
CA ASP A 455 -26.43 -1.94 -1.27
C ASP A 455 -25.60 -2.59 -2.37
N ALA A 456 -26.06 -3.74 -2.85
CA ALA A 456 -25.46 -4.42 -3.99
C ALA A 456 -25.89 -3.77 -5.31
N GLN A 457 -24.94 -3.62 -6.23
CA GLN A 457 -25.15 -3.15 -7.60
C GLN A 457 -24.43 -4.08 -8.58
N PRO A 458 -25.00 -4.35 -9.76
CA PRO A 458 -24.33 -5.17 -10.78
C PRO A 458 -23.14 -4.46 -11.44
N GLY A 459 -22.98 -3.16 -11.19
CA GLY A 459 -21.96 -2.28 -11.76
C GLY A 459 -22.38 -0.82 -11.59
N LEU A 460 -21.53 0.11 -12.04
CA LEU A 460 -21.82 1.54 -12.08
C LEU A 460 -21.77 2.08 -13.50
N GLY A 461 -22.54 3.12 -13.79
CA GLY A 461 -22.32 3.98 -14.95
C GLY A 461 -20.91 4.59 -14.93
N GLY A 462 -20.37 4.90 -16.10
CA GLY A 462 -19.01 5.40 -16.25
C GLY A 462 -18.95 6.67 -17.07
N SER A 463 -18.15 7.64 -16.61
CA SER A 463 -17.73 8.81 -17.40
C SER A 463 -16.21 8.81 -17.58
N ASN A 464 -15.77 9.46 -18.65
CA ASN A 464 -14.38 9.90 -18.78
C ASN A 464 -14.24 11.43 -18.73
N ASP A 465 -15.30 12.13 -18.30
CA ASP A 465 -15.29 13.59 -18.18
C ASP A 465 -14.81 14.08 -16.81
N SER A 466 -14.74 15.41 -16.68
CA SER A 466 -14.32 16.14 -15.49
C SER A 466 -15.18 15.85 -14.27
N LEU A 467 -14.61 16.11 -13.09
CA LEU A 467 -15.37 16.16 -11.84
C LEU A 467 -15.72 17.61 -11.49
N TYR A 468 -16.86 17.80 -10.82
CA TYR A 468 -17.19 19.04 -10.15
C TYR A 468 -17.20 18.82 -8.65
N LEU A 469 -16.37 19.57 -7.94
CA LEU A 469 -16.45 19.70 -6.48
C LEU A 469 -17.33 20.91 -6.14
N GLY A 470 -18.32 20.70 -5.28
CA GLY A 470 -19.27 21.71 -4.84
C GLY A 470 -20.43 22.00 -5.82
N ALA A 471 -20.67 21.15 -6.82
CA ALA A 471 -21.80 21.32 -7.75
C ALA A 471 -22.31 19.99 -8.32
N GLY A 472 -23.56 19.99 -8.76
CA GLY A 472 -24.19 18.85 -9.46
C GLY A 472 -23.63 18.63 -10.87
N ALA A 473 -23.81 17.41 -11.38
CA ALA A 473 -23.24 16.97 -12.66
C ALA A 473 -23.69 17.80 -13.87
N ASP A 474 -24.87 18.41 -13.81
CA ASP A 474 -25.47 19.28 -14.84
C ASP A 474 -25.38 20.78 -14.50
N LEU A 475 -24.72 21.14 -13.39
CA LEU A 475 -24.60 22.49 -12.86
C LEU A 475 -25.97 23.16 -12.65
N ALA A 476 -26.99 22.40 -12.24
CA ALA A 476 -28.29 22.95 -11.89
C ALA A 476 -28.18 23.99 -10.75
N PRO A 477 -28.89 25.14 -10.82
CA PRO A 477 -28.72 26.23 -9.84
C PRO A 477 -28.96 25.86 -8.37
N ASP A 478 -29.75 24.83 -8.09
CA ASP A 478 -30.07 24.32 -6.75
C ASP A 478 -29.16 23.17 -6.29
N SER A 479 -28.15 22.80 -7.10
CA SER A 479 -27.23 21.71 -6.80
C SER A 479 -25.88 22.17 -6.22
N PHE A 480 -25.62 23.48 -6.20
CA PHE A 480 -24.36 24.05 -5.73
C PHE A 480 -24.26 23.96 -4.20
N TRP A 481 -23.09 23.57 -3.69
CA TRP A 481 -22.85 23.42 -2.25
C TRP A 481 -22.75 24.77 -1.55
N SER A 482 -23.51 24.97 -0.48
CA SER A 482 -23.50 26.16 0.37
C SER A 482 -22.71 25.91 1.66
N GLY A 483 -21.40 25.76 1.55
CA GLY A 483 -20.59 25.37 2.71
C GLY A 483 -19.09 25.30 2.44
N ARG A 484 -18.39 24.58 3.31
CA ARG A 484 -16.94 24.38 3.22
C ARG A 484 -16.62 22.94 2.87
N ILE A 485 -15.58 22.75 2.08
CA ILE A 485 -15.01 21.45 1.74
C ILE A 485 -13.51 21.48 2.04
N ASP A 486 -13.00 20.38 2.55
CA ASP A 486 -11.60 20.17 2.92
C ASP A 486 -11.18 18.70 2.61
N ASP A 487 -9.89 18.47 2.39
CA ASP A 487 -9.24 17.15 2.31
C ASP A 487 -9.99 16.12 1.45
N VAL A 488 -10.06 16.37 0.15
CA VAL A 488 -10.73 15.49 -0.82
C VAL A 488 -9.75 14.47 -1.36
N ARG A 489 -10.08 13.18 -1.24
CA ARG A 489 -9.21 12.06 -1.64
C ARG A 489 -9.97 11.06 -2.49
N ILE A 490 -9.34 10.63 -3.59
CA ILE A 490 -9.85 9.55 -4.44
C ILE A 490 -8.82 8.42 -4.47
N TYR A 491 -9.29 7.20 -4.19
CA TYR A 491 -8.51 5.97 -4.17
C TYR A 491 -8.94 5.05 -5.30
N LEU A 492 -7.99 4.38 -5.95
CA LEU A 492 -8.23 3.35 -6.96
C LEU A 492 -8.49 1.96 -6.34
N CYS A 493 -9.00 1.89 -5.13
CA CYS A 493 -9.45 0.64 -4.51
C CYS A 493 -10.60 0.91 -3.55
N ALA A 494 -11.20 -0.16 -3.05
CA ALA A 494 -12.14 -0.07 -1.93
C ALA A 494 -11.35 0.08 -0.62
N ILE A 495 -11.51 1.23 0.02
CA ILE A 495 -10.95 1.51 1.34
C ILE A 495 -12.00 1.13 2.38
N ALA A 496 -11.58 0.37 3.39
CA ALA A 496 -12.45 0.09 4.52
C ALA A 496 -12.81 1.40 5.24
N PRO A 497 -14.10 1.61 5.60
CA PRO A 497 -14.59 2.83 6.25
C PRO A 497 -13.77 3.31 7.45
#